data_AF-A0ABD5S1G3-F1
#
_entry.id   AF-A0ABD5S1G3-F1
#
_cell.length_a   1.000
_cell.length_b   1.000
_cell.length_c   1.000
_cell.angle_alpha   90.00
_cell.angle_beta   90.00
_cell.angle_gamma   90.00
#
_symmetry.space_group_name_H-M   'P 1'
#
loop_
_entity.id
_entity.type
_entity.pdbx_description
1 polymer ?
#
loop_
_entity_poly.entity_id
_entity_poly.type
_entity_poly.pdbx_seq_one_letter_code
_entity_poly.pdbx_strand_id
1 'polypeptide(L)'
;STREAMAVVREPYPDATFTAKRVVDVSDRSVTTVRQELADRLTEKQAAAVRAAFLAGYYETPRETTAQELAASLTIAPSTLYQHLQAAHRKLLAMAFDDLSDAN
;
A
#
# COMPACT_ATOMS: atom_id res chain seq x y z
N SER A 1 -6.89 18.22 -32.78
CA SER A 1 -6.98 16.75 -32.65
C SER A 1 -7.33 16.38 -31.22
N THR A 2 -8.23 15.38 -31.09
CA THR A 2 -8.93 14.87 -29.88
C THR A 2 -9.78 15.91 -29.14
N ARG A 3 -10.98 16.32 -29.57
CA ARG A 3 -12.22 15.55 -29.84
C ARG A 3 -12.48 14.45 -28.78
N GLU A 4 -13.60 14.62 -28.07
CA GLU A 4 -14.44 13.60 -27.41
C GLU A 4 -13.77 12.80 -26.27
N ALA A 5 -14.24 12.90 -25.02
CA ALA A 5 -15.56 12.42 -24.64
C ALA A 5 -16.30 13.37 -23.67
N MET A 6 -17.43 13.88 -24.15
CA MET A 6 -18.57 14.27 -23.32
C MET A 6 -19.14 13.01 -22.63
N ALA A 7 -19.47 13.13 -21.35
CA ALA A 7 -20.62 12.43 -20.80
C ALA A 7 -21.48 13.46 -20.06
N VAL A 8 -22.46 13.96 -20.80
CA VAL A 8 -23.59 14.73 -20.30
C VAL A 8 -24.43 13.81 -19.43
N VAL A 9 -24.56 14.10 -18.14
CA VAL A 9 -25.71 13.63 -17.35
C VAL A 9 -26.67 14.80 -17.23
N ARG A 10 -27.69 14.77 -18.07
CA ARG A 10 -28.86 15.62 -18.02
C ARG A 10 -29.93 14.86 -17.24
N GLU A 11 -30.19 15.26 -16.00
CA GLU A 11 -31.50 15.08 -15.36
C GLU A 11 -31.88 16.38 -14.64
N PRO A 12 -33.06 16.96 -14.90
CA PRO A 12 -33.59 18.07 -14.14
C PRO A 12 -34.49 17.53 -13.01
N TYR A 13 -33.97 17.45 -11.78
CA TYR A 13 -34.83 17.38 -10.59
C TYR A 13 -34.94 18.79 -9.99
N PRO A 14 -36.05 19.52 -10.23
CA PRO A 14 -36.21 20.89 -9.75
C PRO A 14 -36.34 21.02 -8.22
N ASP A 15 -36.45 19.92 -7.46
CA ASP A 15 -36.60 19.94 -5.99
C ASP A 15 -35.36 19.44 -5.22
N ALA A 16 -34.27 19.10 -5.91
CA ALA A 16 -33.05 18.68 -5.25
C ALA A 16 -32.27 19.89 -4.71
N THR A 17 -32.42 20.19 -3.43
CA THR A 17 -31.61 21.24 -2.78
C THR A 17 -30.17 20.72 -2.59
N PHE A 18 -29.22 21.29 -3.33
CA PHE A 18 -27.81 20.91 -3.28
C PHE A 18 -27.14 21.47 -2.02
N THR A 19 -27.23 20.76 -0.89
CA THR A 19 -26.45 21.07 0.30
C THR A 19 -25.01 20.61 0.09
N ALA A 20 -24.14 21.55 -0.31
CA ALA A 20 -22.68 21.46 -0.34
C ALA A 20 -22.07 20.06 -0.56
N LYS A 21 -21.63 19.78 -1.79
CA LYS A 21 -20.75 18.65 -2.08
C LYS A 21 -19.38 18.87 -1.44
N ARG A 22 -19.16 18.33 -0.25
CA ARG A 22 -17.81 18.23 0.32
C ARG A 22 -17.09 17.07 -0.39
N VAL A 23 -16.21 17.40 -1.33
CA VAL A 23 -15.24 16.45 -1.88
C VAL A 23 -14.20 16.22 -0.80
N VAL A 24 -14.43 15.24 0.07
CA VAL A 24 -13.36 14.69 0.90
C VAL A 24 -12.63 13.72 -0.01
N ASP A 25 -11.34 13.95 -0.22
CA ASP A 25 -10.50 13.06 -1.00
C ASP A 25 -10.38 11.73 -0.25
N VAL A 26 -11.24 10.77 -0.60
CA VAL A 26 -11.29 9.44 0.04
C VAL A 26 -9.95 8.73 -0.09
N SER A 27 -9.15 9.05 -1.11
CA SER A 27 -7.84 8.45 -1.32
C SER A 27 -6.84 8.77 -0.21
N ASP A 28 -6.86 10.00 0.32
CA ASP A 28 -5.92 10.45 1.35
C ASP A 28 -6.22 9.83 2.72
N ARG A 29 -7.52 9.61 3.01
CA ARG A 29 -7.93 8.85 4.20
C ARG A 29 -7.59 7.37 4.08
N SER A 30 -7.82 6.74 2.94
CA SER A 30 -7.52 5.32 2.73
C SER A 30 -6.02 5.01 2.86
N VAL A 31 -5.15 5.84 2.28
CA VAL A 31 -3.69 5.63 2.38
C VAL A 31 -3.20 5.83 3.83
N THR A 32 -3.76 6.82 4.54
CA THR A 32 -3.43 7.05 5.95
C THR A 32 -3.85 5.88 6.83
N THR A 33 -5.07 5.35 6.63
CA THR A 33 -5.56 4.16 7.35
C THR A 33 -4.67 2.94 7.11
N VAL A 34 -4.32 2.65 5.84
CA VAL A 34 -3.43 1.51 5.52
C VAL A 34 -2.05 1.66 6.18
N ARG A 35 -1.49 2.88 6.21
CA ARG A 35 -0.21 3.12 6.89
C ARG A 35 -0.29 2.91 8.40
N GLN A 36 -1.39 3.31 9.02
CA GLN A 36 -1.63 3.11 10.45
C GLN A 36 -1.78 1.63 10.79
N GLU A 37 -2.63 0.91 10.05
CA GLU A 37 -2.79 -0.54 10.25
C GLU A 37 -1.49 -1.31 10.03
N LEU A 38 -0.68 -0.89 9.06
CA LEU A 38 0.63 -1.47 8.82
C LEU A 38 1.59 -1.24 9.99
N ALA A 39 1.58 -0.03 10.56
CA ALA A 39 2.38 0.32 11.72
C ALA A 39 1.97 -0.47 12.97
N ASP A 40 0.67 -0.73 13.13
CA ASP A 40 0.15 -1.52 14.26
C ASP A 40 0.45 -3.01 14.12
N ARG A 41 0.46 -3.55 12.89
CA ARG A 41 0.67 -4.98 12.65
C ARG A 41 2.15 -5.36 12.54
N LEU A 42 3.01 -4.53 11.95
CA LEU A 42 4.44 -4.84 11.78
C LEU A 42 5.26 -4.47 13.03
N THR A 43 6.25 -5.30 13.36
CA THR A 43 7.28 -4.84 14.30
C THR A 43 8.19 -3.82 13.62
N GLU A 44 8.87 -2.99 14.41
CA GLU A 44 9.84 -2.02 13.89
C GLU A 44 10.88 -2.67 12.96
N LYS A 45 11.41 -3.84 13.34
CA LYS A 45 12.38 -4.58 12.53
C LYS A 45 11.79 -5.11 11.21
N GLN A 46 10.53 -5.53 11.22
CA GLN A 46 9.82 -5.99 10.03
C GLN A 46 9.55 -4.82 9.07
N ALA A 47 9.07 -3.69 9.60
CA ALA A 47 8.83 -2.48 8.82
C ALA A 47 10.13 -1.92 8.23
N ALA A 48 11.20 -1.89 9.02
CA ALA A 48 12.53 -1.47 8.56
C ALA A 48 13.05 -2.37 7.43
N ALA A 49 12.94 -3.69 7.57
CA ALA A 49 13.40 -4.65 6.57
C ALA A 49 12.68 -4.48 5.23
N VAL A 50 11.34 -4.42 5.22
CA VAL A 50 10.58 -4.26 3.96
C VAL A 50 10.81 -2.90 3.33
N ARG A 51 10.90 -1.83 4.14
CA ARG A 51 11.21 -0.49 3.64
C ARG A 51 12.61 -0.43 3.01
N ALA A 52 13.61 -1.00 3.67
CA ALA A 52 14.97 -1.06 3.14
C ALA A 52 15.02 -1.88 1.84
N ALA A 53 14.34 -3.03 1.79
CA ALA A 53 14.24 -3.85 0.58
C ALA A 53 13.60 -3.09 -0.58
N PHE A 54 12.49 -2.38 -0.34
CA PHE A 54 11.84 -1.56 -1.35
C PHE A 54 12.74 -0.45 -1.86
N LEU A 55 13.36 0.33 -0.96
CA LEU A 55 14.22 1.45 -1.34
C LEU A 55 15.54 1.04 -2.00
N ALA A 56 16.02 -0.18 -1.73
CA ALA A 56 17.24 -0.71 -2.33
C ALA A 56 16.97 -1.47 -3.64
N GLY A 57 15.75 -1.44 -4.17
CA GLY A 57 15.39 -2.10 -5.42
C GLY A 57 15.43 -3.62 -5.37
N TYR A 58 15.23 -4.22 -4.19
CA TYR A 58 15.21 -5.68 -4.00
C TYR A 58 14.07 -6.36 -4.76
N TYR A 59 12.98 -5.64 -5.00
CA TYR A 59 11.79 -6.13 -5.70
C TYR A 59 11.76 -5.77 -7.19
N GLU A 60 12.77 -5.06 -7.70
CA GLU A 60 12.82 -4.61 -9.10
C GLU A 60 13.20 -5.74 -10.06
N THR A 61 12.94 -5.51 -11.36
CA THR A 61 13.36 -6.40 -12.45
C THR A 61 14.10 -5.61 -13.53
N PRO A 62 15.42 -5.82 -13.71
CA PRO A 62 16.31 -6.66 -12.89
C PRO A 62 16.45 -6.11 -11.47
N ARG A 63 16.75 -6.97 -10.49
CA ARG A 63 16.95 -6.55 -9.10
C ARG A 63 18.17 -5.63 -9.01
N GLU A 64 18.03 -4.52 -8.28
CA GLU A 64 19.14 -3.60 -8.00
C GLU A 64 19.97 -4.05 -6.79
N THR A 65 19.40 -4.87 -5.91
CA THR A 65 20.11 -5.48 -4.78
C THR A 65 19.68 -6.93 -4.52
N THR A 66 20.60 -7.72 -3.97
CA THR A 66 20.34 -9.07 -3.46
C THR A 66 19.98 -9.06 -1.97
N ALA A 67 19.43 -10.17 -1.46
CA ALA A 67 19.13 -10.30 -0.03
C ALA A 67 20.43 -10.29 0.80
N GLN A 68 21.51 -10.83 0.25
CA GLN A 68 22.81 -10.89 0.89
C GLN A 68 23.42 -9.50 1.05
N GLU A 69 23.40 -8.69 0.00
CA GLU A 69 23.87 -7.29 0.03
C GLU A 69 23.01 -6.43 0.96
N LEU A 70 21.70 -6.60 0.93
CA LEU A 70 20.79 -5.91 1.84
C LEU A 70 21.00 -6.31 3.30
N ALA A 71 21.24 -7.60 3.59
CA ALA A 71 21.52 -8.05 4.95
C ALA A 71 22.84 -7.48 5.46
N ALA A 72 23.86 -7.43 4.59
CA ALA A 72 25.14 -6.82 4.89
C ALA A 72 25.00 -5.32 5.20
N SER A 73 24.22 -4.56 4.41
CA SER A 73 24.01 -3.12 4.66
C SER A 73 23.26 -2.85 5.96
N LEU A 74 22.38 -3.76 6.38
CA LEU A 74 21.66 -3.71 7.65
C LEU A 74 22.47 -4.30 8.82
N THR A 75 23.68 -4.79 8.59
CA THR A 75 24.54 -5.44 9.61
C THR A 75 23.83 -6.59 10.34
N ILE A 76 23.07 -7.40 9.60
CA ILE A 76 22.36 -8.59 10.12
C ILE A 76 22.70 -9.83 9.28
N ALA A 77 22.44 -11.01 9.84
CA ALA A 77 22.56 -12.24 9.07
C ALA A 77 21.49 -12.30 7.96
N PRO A 78 21.80 -12.88 6.78
CA PRO A 78 20.82 -13.07 5.71
C PRO A 78 19.57 -13.86 6.15
N SER A 79 19.73 -14.81 7.07
CA SER A 79 18.61 -15.56 7.65
C SER A 79 17.69 -14.68 8.49
N THR A 80 18.24 -13.73 9.25
CA THR A 80 17.47 -12.75 10.02
C THR A 80 16.71 -11.80 9.11
N LEU A 81 17.35 -11.31 8.04
CA LEU A 81 16.66 -10.51 7.02
C LEU A 81 15.49 -11.30 6.41
N TYR A 82 15.74 -12.54 5.98
CA TYR A 82 14.70 -13.38 5.38
C TYR A 82 13.53 -13.60 6.34
N GLN A 83 13.79 -13.89 7.63
CA GLN A 83 12.75 -14.02 8.64
C GLN A 83 11.92 -12.73 8.80
N HIS A 84 12.57 -11.56 8.82
CA HIS A 84 11.88 -10.28 8.90
C HIS A 84 11.01 -10.01 7.67
N LEU A 85 11.54 -10.24 6.47
CA LEU A 85 10.79 -10.09 5.22
C LEU A 85 9.60 -11.04 5.16
N GLN A 86 9.81 -12.33 5.42
CA GLN A 86 8.75 -13.35 5.38
C GLN A 86 7.62 -13.03 6.39
N ALA A 87 7.99 -12.64 7.61
CA ALA A 87 7.00 -12.27 8.62
C ALA A 87 6.22 -11.01 8.24
N ALA A 88 6.88 -10.02 7.64
CA ALA A 88 6.23 -8.81 7.17
C ALA A 88 5.31 -9.07 5.97
N HIS A 89 5.78 -9.84 4.97
CA HIS A 89 4.98 -10.23 3.80
C HIS A 89 3.75 -11.02 4.20
N ARG A 90 3.86 -11.96 5.14
CA ARG A 90 2.69 -12.69 5.64
C ARG A 90 1.62 -11.75 6.21
N LYS A 91 2.02 -10.74 6.99
CA LYS A 91 1.09 -9.77 7.58
C LYS A 91 0.46 -8.86 6.52
N LEU A 92 1.26 -8.42 5.55
CA LEU A 92 0.78 -7.65 4.40
C LEU A 92 -0.23 -8.44 3.56
N LEU A 93 0.05 -9.71 3.28
CA LEU A 93 -0.85 -10.60 2.56
C LEU A 93 -2.13 -10.86 3.35
N ALA A 94 -2.05 -11.05 4.67
CA ALA A 94 -3.23 -11.19 5.53
C ALA A 94 -4.13 -9.94 5.45
N MET A 95 -3.56 -8.73 5.51
CA MET A 95 -4.35 -7.49 5.30
C MET A 95 -4.99 -7.44 3.92
N ALA A 96 -4.27 -7.87 2.88
CA ALA A 96 -4.76 -7.80 1.52
C ALA A 96 -5.84 -8.84 1.20
N PHE A 97 -5.83 -10.02 1.85
CA PHE A 97 -6.66 -11.16 1.46
C PHE A 97 -7.57 -11.70 2.57
N ASP A 98 -7.18 -11.61 3.84
CA ASP A 98 -8.04 -12.08 4.94
C ASP A 98 -9.15 -11.05 5.24
N ASP A 99 -8.87 -9.74 5.12
CA ASP A 99 -9.90 -8.70 5.22
C ASP A 99 -10.87 -8.70 4.00
N LEU A 100 -10.55 -9.42 2.91
CA LEU A 100 -11.46 -9.66 1.77
C LEU A 100 -12.35 -10.90 1.96
N SER A 101 -12.05 -11.76 2.94
CA SER A 101 -12.81 -13.00 3.20
C SER A 101 -14.15 -12.76 3.93
N ASP A 102 -14.28 -11.61 4.60
CA ASP A 102 -15.51 -11.17 5.28
C ASP A 102 -16.44 -10.33 4.38
N ALA A 103 -16.06 -10.13 3.10
CA ALA A 103 -16.75 -9.24 2.17
C ALA A 103 -17.54 -9.97 1.05
N ASN A 104 -17.91 -11.24 1.25
CA ASN A 104 -18.63 -12.04 0.25
C ASN A 104 -19.99 -12.55 0.75
#